data_AF-A0AAU7F7A5-F1
#
_entry.id   AF-A0AAU7F7A5-F1
#
_cell.length_a   1.000
_cell.length_b   1.000
_cell.length_c   1.000
_cell.angle_alpha   90.00
_cell.angle_beta   90.00
_cell.angle_gamma   90.00
#
_symmetry.space_group_name_H-M   'P 1'
#
loop_
_entity.id
_entity.type
_entity.pdbx_description
1 polymer ?
#
loop_
_entity_poly.entity_id
_entity_poly.type
_entity_poly.pdbx_seq_one_letter_code
_entity_poly.pdbx_strand_id
1 'polypeptide(L)'
;MDNTDLRERMILVINETVTSSRLRYIWLESHTGVAQEKWKKLCNRKQNPTSELIEALCNINPQFSEWIVCGRLSNELQLQPQDPLNAAIRLVWHEEQPVIAEKIKKLADSINAEQGLKYGD
;
A
#
# COMPACT_ATOMS: atom_id res chain seq x y z
N MET A 1 15.87 -5.97 4.33
CA MET A 1 14.72 -6.89 4.28
C MET A 1 14.31 -6.98 2.82
N ASP A 2 14.04 -8.18 2.34
CA ASP A 2 13.52 -8.39 0.99
C ASP A 2 12.02 -8.01 0.98
N ASN A 3 11.69 -6.84 0.42
CA ASN A 3 10.29 -6.34 0.33
C ASN A 3 9.48 -7.08 -0.75
N THR A 4 10.04 -8.11 -1.38
CA THR A 4 9.36 -8.92 -2.39
C THR A 4 8.40 -9.94 -1.75
N ASP A 5 8.58 -10.29 -0.47
CA ASP A 5 7.71 -11.22 0.26
C ASP A 5 6.50 -10.51 0.91
N LEU A 6 5.30 -11.09 0.76
CA LEU A 6 4.05 -10.55 1.32
C LEU A 6 4.12 -10.37 2.84
N ARG A 7 4.74 -11.33 3.54
CA ARG A 7 4.90 -11.25 5.00
C ARG A 7 5.73 -10.04 5.40
N GLU A 8 6.85 -9.80 4.74
CA GLU A 8 7.75 -8.69 5.06
C GLU A 8 7.07 -7.34 4.80
N ARG A 9 6.27 -7.23 3.72
CA ARG A 9 5.46 -6.04 3.46
C ARG A 9 4.42 -5.78 4.54
N MET A 10 3.70 -6.81 5.00
CA MET A 10 2.76 -6.67 6.12
C MET A 10 3.47 -6.24 7.41
N ILE A 11 4.64 -6.83 7.71
CA ILE A 11 5.43 -6.44 8.89
C ILE A 11 5.86 -4.99 8.79
N LEU A 12 6.28 -4.53 7.61
CA LEU A 12 6.64 -3.14 7.36
C LEU A 12 5.45 -2.22 7.63
N VAL A 13 4.29 -2.48 7.04
CA VAL A 13 3.09 -1.66 7.28
C VAL A 13 2.71 -1.65 8.76
N ILE A 14 2.74 -2.80 9.44
CA ILE A 14 2.48 -2.86 10.89
C ILE A 14 3.44 -1.96 11.69
N ASN A 15 4.72 -1.91 11.30
CA ASN A 15 5.71 -1.04 11.95
C ASN A 15 5.41 0.45 11.73
N GLU A 16 4.93 0.82 10.55
CA GLU A 16 4.53 2.19 10.21
C GLU A 16 3.19 2.59 10.85
N THR A 17 2.24 1.66 10.95
CA THR A 17 0.93 1.92 11.57
C THR A 17 1.02 2.13 13.08
N VAL A 18 1.87 1.36 13.77
CA VAL A 18 1.94 1.38 15.25
C VAL A 18 3.34 1.66 15.76
N THR A 19 3.55 2.91 16.17
CA THR A 19 4.83 3.44 16.67
C THR A 19 5.24 2.83 18.01
N SER A 20 4.29 2.42 18.84
CA SER A 20 4.56 1.81 20.15
C SER A 20 4.80 0.31 20.03
N SER A 21 6.06 -0.12 20.20
CA SER A 21 6.44 -1.53 20.16
C SER A 21 5.80 -2.38 21.27
N ARG A 22 5.56 -1.79 22.46
CA ARG A 22 4.98 -2.50 23.61
C ARG A 22 3.48 -2.80 23.46
N LEU A 23 2.75 -1.91 22.79
CA LEU A 23 1.29 -2.01 22.68
C LEU A 23 0.81 -2.44 21.29
N ARG A 24 1.73 -2.66 20.35
CA ARG A 24 1.43 -2.97 18.96
C ARG A 24 0.37 -4.05 18.76
N TYR A 25 0.52 -5.20 19.40
CA TYR A 25 -0.39 -6.32 19.17
C TYR A 25 -1.75 -6.13 19.83
N ILE A 26 -1.80 -5.46 20.99
CA ILE A 26 -3.05 -5.07 21.66
C ILE A 26 -3.80 -4.06 20.79
N TRP A 27 -3.09 -3.07 20.23
CA TRP A 27 -3.67 -2.09 19.33
C TRP A 27 -4.22 -2.75 18.06
N LEU A 28 -3.47 -3.68 17.46
CA LEU A 28 -3.94 -4.40 16.27
C LEU A 28 -5.21 -5.19 16.58
N GLU A 29 -5.26 -5.92 17.70
CA GLU A 29 -6.46 -6.65 18.11
C GLU A 29 -7.66 -5.73 18.32
N SER A 30 -7.48 -4.58 18.98
CA SER A 30 -8.58 -3.65 19.24
C SER A 30 -9.14 -2.98 17.97
N HIS A 31 -8.33 -2.82 16.93
CA HIS A 31 -8.73 -2.15 15.68
C HIS A 31 -9.15 -3.12 14.57
N THR A 32 -8.73 -4.39 14.65
CA THR A 32 -9.01 -5.40 13.62
C THR A 32 -9.93 -6.51 14.09
N GLY A 33 -10.11 -6.70 15.40
CA GLY A 33 -10.79 -7.85 15.99
C GLY A 33 -10.01 -9.17 15.87
N VAL A 34 -8.83 -9.17 15.25
CA VAL A 34 -7.98 -10.37 15.10
C VAL A 34 -7.07 -10.51 16.31
N ALA A 35 -7.09 -11.68 16.94
CA ALA A 35 -6.37 -11.95 18.18
C ALA A 35 -4.87 -11.57 18.11
N GLN A 36 -4.35 -10.89 19.15
CA GLN A 36 -2.97 -10.41 19.22
C GLN A 36 -1.90 -11.49 18.95
N GLU A 37 -2.17 -12.75 19.34
CA GLU A 37 -1.25 -13.86 19.13
C GLU A 37 -1.06 -14.21 17.65
N LYS A 38 -2.06 -13.96 16.79
CA LYS A 38 -1.90 -14.10 15.33
C LYS A 38 -0.94 -13.02 14.81
N TRP A 39 -1.14 -11.75 15.17
CA TRP A 39 -0.22 -10.67 14.79
C TRP A 39 1.21 -10.93 15.25
N LYS A 40 1.38 -11.39 16.50
CA LYS A 40 2.68 -11.76 17.06
C LYS A 40 3.36 -12.91 16.31
N LYS A 41 2.62 -13.98 15.96
CA LYS A 41 3.17 -15.08 15.14
C LYS A 41 3.59 -14.59 13.75
N LEU A 42 2.83 -13.69 13.14
CA LEU A 42 3.16 -13.11 11.83
C LEU A 42 4.46 -12.29 11.93
N CYS A 43 4.53 -11.34 12.87
CA CYS A 43 5.69 -10.47 13.05
C CYS A 43 6.97 -11.23 13.47
N ASN A 44 6.82 -12.35 14.19
CA ASN A 44 7.93 -13.23 14.54
C ASN A 44 8.27 -14.28 13.46
N ARG A 45 7.67 -14.18 12.27
CA ARG A 45 7.87 -15.11 11.14
C ARG A 45 7.57 -16.58 11.49
N LYS A 46 6.65 -16.79 12.44
CA LYS A 46 6.17 -18.11 12.86
C LYS A 46 4.93 -18.57 12.10
N GLN A 47 4.31 -17.68 11.32
CA GLN A 47 3.26 -18.03 10.37
C GLN A 47 3.37 -17.22 9.09
N ASN A 48 2.78 -17.75 8.03
CA ASN A 48 2.55 -17.00 6.81
C ASN A 48 1.31 -16.10 6.96
N PRO A 49 1.22 -15.00 6.19
CA PRO A 49 0.00 -14.22 6.03
C PRO A 49 -1.22 -15.10 5.72
N THR A 50 -2.30 -14.91 6.46
CA THR A 50 -3.61 -15.50 6.15
C THR A 50 -4.49 -14.44 5.49
N SER A 51 -5.51 -14.86 4.74
CA SER A 51 -6.50 -13.93 4.16
C SER A 51 -7.11 -13.00 5.20
N GLU A 52 -7.47 -13.54 6.37
CA GLU A 52 -7.97 -12.79 7.54
C GLU A 52 -7.02 -11.66 7.98
N LEU A 53 -5.72 -11.95 8.09
CA LEU A 53 -4.73 -10.94 8.49
C LEU A 53 -4.52 -9.88 7.41
N ILE A 54 -4.53 -10.30 6.14
CA ILE A 54 -4.38 -9.39 5.00
C ILE A 54 -5.56 -8.42 4.94
N GLU A 55 -6.79 -8.95 4.99
CA GLU A 55 -8.02 -8.16 4.98
C GLU A 55 -8.07 -7.19 6.16
N ALA A 56 -7.83 -7.70 7.37
CA ALA A 56 -7.79 -6.90 8.58
C ALA A 56 -6.80 -5.72 8.48
N LEU A 57 -5.59 -5.97 8.00
CA LEU A 57 -4.57 -4.94 7.89
C LEU A 57 -4.88 -3.92 6.78
N CYS A 58 -5.41 -4.37 5.65
CA CYS A 58 -5.80 -3.50 4.54
C CYS A 58 -6.99 -2.61 4.90
N ASN A 59 -7.93 -3.09 5.71
CA ASN A 59 -9.09 -2.29 6.15
C ASN A 59 -8.68 -1.10 7.03
N ILE A 60 -7.67 -1.28 7.89
CA ILE A 60 -7.16 -0.19 8.74
C ILE A 60 -6.07 0.67 8.06
N ASN A 61 -5.49 0.19 6.96
CA ASN A 61 -4.55 0.95 6.12
C ASN A 61 -4.89 0.84 4.62
N PRO A 62 -6.03 1.40 4.16
CA PRO A 62 -6.45 1.27 2.75
C PRO A 62 -5.42 1.78 1.75
N GLN A 63 -4.66 2.82 2.12
CA GLN A 63 -3.62 3.45 1.31
C GLN A 63 -2.42 2.54 1.01
N PHE A 64 -2.23 1.44 1.74
CA PHE A 64 -1.12 0.50 1.51
C PHE A 64 -1.59 -0.84 0.91
N SER A 65 -2.89 -1.03 0.70
CA SER A 65 -3.50 -2.31 0.30
C SER A 65 -2.87 -2.93 -0.96
N GLU A 66 -2.75 -2.15 -2.05
CA GLU A 66 -2.14 -2.63 -3.28
C GLU A 66 -0.67 -2.95 -3.09
N TRP A 67 0.09 -2.09 -2.41
CA TRP A 67 1.50 -2.36 -2.17
C TRP A 67 1.71 -3.63 -1.33
N ILE A 68 0.88 -3.84 -0.29
CA ILE A 68 0.90 -5.07 0.51
C ILE A 68 0.69 -6.29 -0.39
N VAL A 69 -0.37 -6.31 -1.20
CA VAL A 69 -0.75 -7.49 -1.97
C VAL A 69 0.18 -7.72 -3.17
N CYS A 70 0.46 -6.67 -3.94
CA CYS A 70 1.14 -6.76 -5.23
C CYS A 70 2.64 -6.48 -5.17
N GLY A 71 3.14 -5.87 -4.09
CA GLY A 71 4.55 -5.46 -3.98
C GLY A 71 4.95 -4.28 -4.88
N ARG A 72 3.97 -3.63 -5.50
CA ARG A 72 4.12 -2.46 -6.37
C ARG A 72 2.94 -1.53 -6.19
N LEU A 73 3.12 -0.27 -6.54
CA LEU A 73 2.04 0.70 -6.68
C LEU A 73 1.70 0.78 -8.17
N SER A 74 0.44 0.65 -8.53
CA SER A 74 -0.02 1.19 -9.80
C SER A 74 -0.34 2.66 -9.57
N ASN A 75 -0.15 3.49 -10.59
CA ASN A 75 -0.67 4.86 -10.58
C ASN A 75 -2.16 4.88 -10.94
N GLU A 76 -2.84 3.74 -10.85
CA GLU A 76 -4.25 3.58 -11.21
C GLU A 76 -5.11 3.75 -9.96
N LEU A 77 -6.31 4.29 -10.15
CA LEU A 77 -7.29 4.36 -9.07
C LEU A 77 -7.74 2.95 -8.69
N GLN A 78 -7.73 2.64 -7.40
CA GLN A 78 -8.38 1.43 -6.89
C GLN A 78 -9.90 1.64 -6.94
N LEU A 79 -10.58 0.89 -7.80
CA LEU A 79 -12.03 1.02 -8.02
C LEU A 79 -12.74 -0.27 -7.63
N GLN A 80 -13.94 -0.14 -7.07
CA GLN A 80 -14.79 -1.31 -6.88
C GLN A 80 -15.26 -1.82 -8.25
N PRO A 81 -15.18 -3.13 -8.54
CA PRO A 81 -15.59 -3.68 -9.83
C PRO A 81 -17.03 -3.32 -10.20
N GLN A 82 -17.91 -3.28 -9.20
CA GLN A 82 -19.34 -2.97 -9.33
C GLN A 82 -19.68 -1.48 -9.28
N ASP A 83 -18.69 -0.59 -9.09
CA ASP A 83 -18.97 0.85 -9.08
C ASP A 83 -19.41 1.29 -10.49
N PRO A 84 -20.61 1.88 -10.66
CA PRO A 84 -21.05 2.41 -11.95
C PRO A 84 -20.05 3.42 -12.56
N LEU A 85 -19.26 4.10 -11.72
CA LEU A 85 -18.23 5.02 -12.16
C LEU A 85 -16.99 4.31 -12.74
N ASN A 86 -16.79 3.02 -12.48
CA ASN A 86 -15.64 2.26 -12.98
C ASN A 86 -15.64 2.17 -14.52
N ALA A 87 -16.82 1.98 -15.13
CA ALA A 87 -16.96 1.99 -16.58
C ALA A 87 -16.64 3.38 -17.18
N ALA A 88 -17.11 4.45 -16.53
CA ALA A 88 -16.86 5.82 -16.97
C ALA A 88 -15.38 6.23 -16.81
N ILE A 89 -14.76 5.88 -15.67
CA ILE A 89 -13.33 6.16 -15.42
C ILE A 89 -12.47 5.42 -16.44
N ARG A 90 -12.76 4.16 -16.77
CA ARG A 90 -11.99 3.43 -17.81
C ARG A 90 -12.05 4.09 -19.18
N LEU A 91 -13.21 4.65 -19.55
CA LEU A 91 -13.38 5.38 -20.81
C LEU A 91 -12.62 6.70 -20.81
N VAL A 92 -12.76 7.50 -19.75
CA VAL A 92 -12.08 8.82 -19.62
C VAL A 92 -10.57 8.67 -19.46
N TRP A 93 -10.11 7.70 -18.67
CA TRP A 93 -8.69 7.51 -18.37
C TRP A 93 -7.90 7.07 -19.61
N HIS A 94 -8.49 6.33 -20.55
CA HIS A 94 -7.84 6.04 -21.83
C HIS A 94 -7.64 7.28 -22.72
N GLU A 95 -8.47 8.31 -22.57
CA GLU A 95 -8.39 9.56 -23.35
C GLU A 95 -7.44 10.60 -22.73
N GLU A 96 -7.36 10.70 -21.39
CA GLU A 96 -6.59 11.75 -20.70
C GLU A 96 -5.15 11.37 -20.28
N GLN A 97 -4.77 10.09 -20.35
CA GLN A 97 -3.42 9.59 -20.02
C GLN A 97 -2.24 10.43 -20.58
N PRO A 98 -2.27 10.93 -21.83
CA PRO A 98 -1.17 11.72 -22.37
C PRO A 98 -0.97 13.05 -21.62
N VAL A 99 -2.06 13.68 -21.19
CA VAL A 99 -2.05 15.02 -20.57
C VAL A 99 -1.61 14.94 -19.12
N ILE A 100 -2.07 13.92 -18.38
CA ILE A 100 -1.68 13.69 -16.98
C ILE A 100 -0.21 13.28 -16.91
N ALA A 101 0.23 12.37 -17.79
CA ALA A 101 1.64 11.96 -17.86
C ALA A 101 2.58 13.15 -18.13
N GLU A 102 2.19 14.06 -19.02
CA GLU A 102 3.00 15.25 -19.32
C GLU A 102 3.07 16.23 -18.14
N LYS A 103 1.97 16.40 -17.38
CA LYS A 103 1.98 17.22 -16.17
C LYS A 103 2.85 16.63 -15.07
N ILE A 104 2.78 15.31 -14.85
CA ILE A 104 3.63 14.62 -13.87
C ILE A 104 5.11 14.74 -14.26
N LYS A 105 5.44 14.58 -15.55
CA LYS A 105 6.81 14.76 -16.04
C LYS A 105 7.34 16.17 -15.77
N LYS A 106 6.56 17.21 -16.12
CA LYS A 106 6.95 18.60 -15.86
C LYS A 106 7.18 18.87 -14.38
N LEU A 107 6.32 18.33 -13.51
CA LEU A 107 6.48 18.47 -12.06
C LEU A 107 7.75 17.76 -11.56
N ALA A 108 8.01 16.54 -12.04
CA ALA A 108 9.22 15.79 -11.70
C ALA A 108 10.50 16.52 -12.16
N ASP A 109 10.49 17.09 -13.37
CA ASP A 109 11.61 17.88 -13.91
C ASP A 109 11.86 19.15 -13.08
N SER A 110 10.80 19.84 -12.63
CA SER A 110 10.91 20.99 -11.73
C SER A 110 11.49 20.61 -10.36
N ILE A 111 11.04 19.50 -9.77
CA ILE A 111 11.58 19.00 -8.49
C ILE A 111 13.07 18.63 -8.63
N ASN A 112 13.45 17.95 -9.72
CA ASN A 112 14.85 17.59 -9.98
C ASN A 112 15.74 18.81 -10.24
N ALA A 113 15.22 19.84 -10.90
CA ALA A 113 15.92 21.10 -11.14
C ALA A 113 16.15 21.88 -9.83
N GLU A 114 15.19 21.85 -8.90
CA GLU A 114 15.31 22.48 -7.59
C GLU A 114 16.21 21.70 -6.62
N GLN A 115 16.28 20.37 -6.74
CA GLN A 115 17.08 19.51 -5.85
C GLN A 115 18.46 19.11 -6.38
N GLY A 116 18.83 19.47 -7.61
CA GLY A 116 20.13 19.17 -8.20
C GLY A 116 20.44 17.67 -8.39
N LEU A 117 19.42 16.81 -8.33
CA LEU A 117 19.57 15.36 -8.50
C LEU A 117 19.25 14.98 -9.95
N LYS A 118 20.29 14.60 -10.70
CA LYS A 118 20.14 13.91 -12.00
C LYS A 118 19.84 12.44 -11.74
N TYR A 119 18.65 11.97 -12.10
CA TYR A 119 18.49 10.53 -12.37
C TYR A 119 19.10 10.24 -13.74
N GLY A 120 20.17 9.45 -13.72
CA GLY A 120 20.89 8.98 -14.91
C GLY A 120 20.16 7.84 -15.61
N ASP A 121 20.22 7.93 -16.94
CA ASP A 121 20.01 6.98 -18.05
C ASP A 121 19.08 5.77 -17.87
#